data_AF-A0A2I0A7J9-F1
#
_entry.id   AF-A0A2I0A7J9-F1
#
_cell.length_a   1.000
_cell.length_b   1.000
_cell.length_c   1.000
_cell.angle_alpha   90.00
_cell.angle_beta   90.00
_cell.angle_gamma   90.00
#
_symmetry.space_group_name_H-M   'P 1'
#
loop_
_entity.id
_entity.type
_entity.pdbx_description
1 polymer ?
#
loop_
_entity_poly.entity_id
_entity_poly.type
_entity_poly.pdbx_seq_one_letter_code
_entity_poly.pdbx_strand_id
1 'polypeptide(L)'
;MIGGAEGRRGGRRMIILVAMGKRSYEPRRDFRESMMQVIVAKGLEEAEELRSLLNCYISVNPREQRQAILEAFHEVCSTLFSSSGRGGWL
;
A
#
# COMPACT_ATOMS: atom_id res chain seq x y z
N MET A 1 53.34 -13.43 26.23
CA MET A 1 52.45 -12.28 26.50
C MET A 1 52.02 -11.70 25.15
N ILE A 2 50.86 -12.13 24.65
CA ILE A 2 49.58 -11.42 24.51
C ILE A 2 49.53 -10.26 23.50
N GLY A 3 48.65 -10.43 22.51
CA GLY A 3 48.08 -9.42 21.62
C GLY A 3 47.94 -9.98 20.20
N GLY A 4 46.79 -10.38 19.68
CA GLY A 4 45.39 -10.16 20.04
C GLY A 4 44.61 -10.20 18.72
N ALA A 5 43.52 -10.96 18.69
CA ALA A 5 42.88 -11.53 17.50
C ALA A 5 42.21 -10.53 16.52
N GLU A 6 42.25 -10.95 15.25
CA GLU A 6 41.15 -11.04 14.27
C GLU A 6 40.00 -10.02 14.27
N GLY A 7 39.77 -9.39 13.11
CA GLY A 7 38.61 -8.54 12.89
C GLY A 7 38.37 -8.18 11.42
N ARG A 8 38.43 -9.15 10.50
CA ARG A 8 37.95 -8.92 9.12
C ARG A 8 36.43 -8.79 9.14
N ARG A 9 35.91 -7.56 9.27
CA ARG A 9 34.48 -7.26 8.99
C ARG A 9 34.21 -7.33 7.49
N GLY A 10 34.19 -8.54 6.96
CA GLY A 10 33.62 -8.86 5.65
C GLY A 10 32.10 -8.91 5.76
N GLY A 11 31.47 -7.76 5.99
CA GLY A 11 30.02 -7.62 5.89
C GLY A 11 29.64 -7.79 4.42
N ARG A 12 29.27 -9.01 4.01
CA ARG A 12 28.65 -9.24 2.69
C ARG A 12 27.40 -8.36 2.65
N ARG A 13 27.45 -7.27 1.89
CA ARG A 13 26.26 -6.51 1.53
C ARG A 13 25.40 -7.47 0.72
N MET A 14 24.36 -8.02 1.36
CA MET A 14 23.34 -8.79 0.67
C MET A 14 22.55 -7.81 -0.20
N ILE A 15 22.84 -7.79 -1.50
CA ILE A 15 22.04 -7.02 -2.45
C ILE A 15 20.82 -7.87 -2.77
N ILE A 16 19.65 -7.47 -2.27
CA ILE A 16 18.39 -8.08 -2.66
C ILE A 16 18.01 -7.49 -4.04
N LEU A 17 18.18 -8.28 -5.10
CA LEU A 17 17.71 -7.94 -6.44
C LEU A 17 16.37 -8.63 -6.69
N VAL A 18 15.28 -7.86 -6.65
CA VAL A 18 13.94 -8.35 -6.99
C VAL A 18 13.71 -8.11 -8.48
N ALA A 19 13.67 -9.19 -9.27
CA ALA A 19 13.29 -9.12 -10.68
C ALA A 19 11.76 -9.06 -10.78
N MET A 20 11.21 -7.86 -10.97
CA MET A 20 9.80 -7.69 -11.26
C MET A 20 9.56 -7.98 -12.75
N GLY A 21 9.05 -9.17 -13.04
CA GLY A 21 8.54 -9.53 -14.35
C GLY A 21 7.41 -8.57 -14.76
N LYS A 22 7.35 -8.22 -16.05
CA LYS A 22 6.37 -7.30 -16.64
C LYS A 22 4.93 -7.81 -16.55
N ARG A 23 4.33 -7.83 -15.35
CA ARG A 23 2.95 -7.38 -15.21
C ARG A 23 2.98 -5.87 -15.36
N SER A 24 2.00 -5.27 -16.03
CA SER A 24 1.88 -3.81 -16.04
C SER A 24 1.86 -3.34 -14.59
N TYR A 25 2.96 -2.76 -14.13
CA TYR A 25 3.04 -2.21 -12.79
C TYR A 25 2.20 -0.95 -12.80
N GLU A 26 0.96 -1.09 -12.37
CA GLU A 26 -0.03 -0.02 -12.29
C GLU A 26 -0.33 0.22 -10.81
N PRO A 27 0.59 0.86 -10.06
CA PRO A 27 0.49 0.97 -8.61
C PRO A 27 -0.85 1.54 -8.16
N ARG A 28 -1.44 2.47 -8.91
CA ARG A 28 -2.80 2.98 -8.64
C ARG A 28 -3.84 1.86 -8.65
N ARG A 29 -3.84 1.02 -9.68
CA ARG A 29 -4.79 -0.11 -9.81
C ARG A 29 -4.55 -1.14 -8.70
N ASP A 30 -3.30 -1.46 -8.42
CA ASP A 30 -2.93 -2.43 -7.39
C ASP A 30 -3.34 -1.96 -5.98
N PHE A 31 -3.09 -0.68 -5.65
CA PHE A 31 -3.54 -0.10 -4.39
C PHE A 31 -5.06 -0.07 -4.28
N ARG A 32 -5.77 0.27 -5.35
CA ARG A 32 -7.24 0.30 -5.36
C ARG A 32 -7.82 -1.09 -5.07
N GLU A 33 -7.31 -2.12 -5.75
CA GLU A 33 -7.75 -3.50 -5.55
C GLU A 33 -7.46 -3.97 -4.12
N SER A 34 -6.26 -3.67 -3.61
CA SER A 34 -5.87 -3.99 -2.24
C SER A 34 -6.72 -3.27 -1.20
N MET A 35 -7.01 -1.98 -1.38
CA MET A 35 -7.87 -1.21 -0.46
C MET A 35 -9.30 -1.76 -0.42
N MET A 36 -9.91 -2.06 -1.58
CA MET A 36 -11.25 -2.66 -1.62
C MET A 36 -11.28 -4.02 -0.90
N GLN A 37 -10.26 -4.86 -1.09
CA GLN A 37 -10.18 -6.13 -0.37
C GLN A 37 -10.11 -5.92 1.14
N VAL A 38 -9.30 -4.97 1.62
CA VAL A 38 -9.19 -4.69 3.05
C VAL A 38 -10.50 -4.14 3.62
N ILE A 39 -11.17 -3.26 2.90
CA ILE A 39 -12.46 -2.67 3.31
C ILE A 39 -13.52 -3.78 3.45
N VAL A 40 -13.66 -4.63 2.44
CA VAL A 40 -14.62 -5.75 2.46
C VAL A 40 -14.26 -6.76 3.56
N ALA A 41 -12.98 -7.13 3.67
CA ALA A 41 -12.54 -8.13 4.64
C ALA A 41 -12.70 -7.67 6.10
N LYS A 42 -12.57 -6.36 6.36
CA LYS A 42 -12.68 -5.79 7.70
C LYS A 42 -14.01 -5.12 7.99
N GLY A 43 -14.90 -5.00 7.00
CA GLY A 43 -16.18 -4.31 7.13
C GLY A 43 -16.02 -2.84 7.48
N LEU A 44 -15.09 -2.14 6.82
CA LEU A 44 -14.85 -0.72 7.09
C LEU A 44 -15.95 0.12 6.44
N GLU A 45 -16.71 0.86 7.25
CA GLU A 45 -17.86 1.65 6.78
C GLU A 45 -17.74 3.12 7.18
N GLU A 46 -17.01 3.41 8.27
CA GLU A 46 -16.91 4.75 8.82
C GLU A 46 -15.74 5.55 8.22
N ALA A 47 -15.93 6.87 8.12
CA ALA A 47 -14.92 7.77 7.58
C ALA A 47 -13.57 7.71 8.33
N GLU A 48 -13.62 7.51 9.65
CA GLU A 48 -12.40 7.41 10.48
C GLU A 48 -11.63 6.10 10.24
N GLU A 49 -12.34 5.02 9.91
CA GLU A 49 -11.73 3.73 9.56
C GLU A 49 -11.04 3.81 8.20
N LEU A 50 -11.69 4.44 7.21
CA LEU A 50 -11.10 4.69 5.90
C LEU A 50 -9.89 5.62 5.98
N ARG A 51 -9.95 6.64 6.85
CA ARG A 51 -8.81 7.53 7.12
C ARG A 51 -7.65 6.77 7.75
N SER A 52 -7.93 5.90 8.71
CA SER A 52 -6.93 5.03 9.36
C SER A 52 -6.30 4.07 8.36
N LEU A 53 -7.08 3.51 7.44
CA LEU A 53 -6.57 2.71 6.32
C LEU A 53 -5.60 3.51 5.45
N LEU A 54 -5.98 4.72 5.03
CA LEU A 54 -5.12 5.59 4.21
C LEU A 54 -3.81 5.92 4.92
N ASN A 55 -3.87 6.28 6.21
CA ASN A 55 -2.69 6.59 7.01
C ASN A 55 -1.72 5.39 7.09
N CYS A 56 -2.26 4.18 7.22
CA CYS A 56 -1.46 2.96 7.18
C CYS A 56 -0.68 2.83 5.86
N TYR A 57 -1.36 2.97 4.71
CA TYR A 57 -0.69 2.92 3.40
C TYR A 57 0.38 4.01 3.25
N ILE A 58 0.13 5.24 3.69
CA ILE A 58 1.12 6.33 3.61
C ILE A 58 2.32 6.07 4.53
N SER A 59 2.11 5.44 5.68
CA SER A 59 3.17 5.17 6.66
C SER A 59 4.09 4.04 6.24
N VAL A 60 3.56 3.00 5.58
CA VAL A 60 4.35 1.80 5.20
C VAL A 60 4.99 1.93 3.82
N ASN A 61 4.53 2.87 2.98
CA ASN A 61 5.01 3.05 1.61
C ASN A 61 5.86 4.32 1.45
N PRO A 62 6.86 4.29 0.55
CA PRO A 62 7.74 5.42 0.32
C PRO A 62 7.02 6.57 -0.42
N ARG A 63 7.63 7.76 -0.45
CA ARG A 63 6.95 9.00 -0.89
C ARG A 63 6.52 8.95 -2.36
N GLU A 64 7.26 8.23 -3.18
CA GLU A 64 7.08 8.07 -4.62
C GLU A 64 5.76 7.37 -4.95
N GLN A 65 5.25 6.54 -4.04
CA GLN A 65 4.00 5.81 -4.22
C GLN A 65 2.78 6.58 -3.69
N ARG A 66 2.98 7.66 -2.92
CA ARG A 66 1.89 8.38 -2.26
C ARG A 66 0.86 8.93 -3.23
N GLN A 67 1.29 9.41 -4.40
CA GLN A 67 0.36 9.89 -5.42
C GLN A 67 -0.59 8.77 -5.85
N ALA A 68 -0.05 7.60 -6.21
CA ALA A 68 -0.85 6.45 -6.60
C ALA A 68 -1.79 5.96 -5.47
N ILE A 69 -1.33 6.01 -4.21
CA ILE A 69 -2.14 5.68 -3.03
C ILE A 69 -3.32 6.65 -2.88
N LEU A 70 -3.09 7.96 -3.03
CA LEU A 70 -4.13 8.99 -2.90
C LEU A 70 -5.15 8.90 -4.03
N GLU A 71 -4.69 8.69 -5.28
CA GLU A 71 -5.56 8.49 -6.44
C GLU A 71 -6.44 7.23 -6.27
N ALA A 72 -5.83 6.12 -5.85
CA ALA A 72 -6.55 4.88 -5.56
C ALA A 72 -7.60 5.08 -4.45
N PHE A 73 -7.22 5.74 -3.35
CA PHE A 73 -8.13 6.02 -2.24
C PHE A 73 -9.32 6.87 -2.69
N HIS A 74 -9.09 7.91 -3.49
CA HIS A 74 -10.14 8.74 -4.04
C HIS A 74 -11.13 7.93 -4.90
N GLU A 75 -10.65 7.00 -5.73
CA GLU A 75 -11.52 6.11 -6.52
C GLU A 75 -12.33 5.14 -5.65
N VAL A 76 -11.73 4.60 -4.60
CA VAL A 76 -12.43 3.73 -3.65
C VAL A 76 -13.54 4.51 -2.95
N CYS A 77 -13.25 5.69 -2.40
CA CYS A 77 -14.26 6.56 -1.79
C CYS A 77 -15.36 6.92 -2.79
N SER A 78 -14.98 7.31 -4.01
CA SER A 78 -15.95 7.61 -5.07
C SER A 78 -16.86 6.41 -5.34
N THR A 79 -16.33 5.19 -5.35
CA THR A 79 -17.12 3.97 -5.58
C THR A 79 -18.07 3.68 -4.42
N LEU A 80 -17.60 3.80 -3.18
CA LEU A 80 -18.40 3.58 -1.98
C LEU A 80 -19.54 4.60 -1.89
N PHE A 81 -19.22 5.89 -2.05
CA PHE A 81 -20.18 6.98 -1.85
C PHE A 81 -21.04 7.28 -3.09
N SER A 82 -20.60 6.93 -4.31
CA SER A 82 -21.46 7.03 -5.52
C SER A 82 -22.50 5.90 -5.59
N SER A 83 -22.31 4.82 -4.83
CA SER A 83 -23.30 3.74 -4.74
C SER A 83 -24.56 4.11 -3.97
N SER A 84 -24.55 5.25 -3.26
CA SER A 84 -25.71 5.85 -2.58
C SER A 84 -26.71 6.55 -3.53
N GLY A 85 -26.49 6.47 -4.86
CA GLY A 85 -27.33 7.07 -5.89
C GLY A 85 -28.27 6.11 -6.65
N ARG A 86 -28.41 4.84 -6.24
CA ARG A 86 -29.48 3.97 -6.80
C ARG A 86 -30.79 4.21 -6.06
N GLY A 87 -31.28 5.44 -6.15
CA GLY A 87 -32.69 5.74 -5.92
C GLY A 87 -33.49 5.01 -6.99
N GLY A 88 -34.28 4.03 -6.56
CA GLY A 88 -35.25 3.38 -7.42
C GLY A 88 -36.26 4.40 -7.93
N TRP A 89 -36.38 4.48 -9.25
CA TRP A 89 -37.58 4.85 -9.99
C TRP A 89 -37.45 4.22 -11.39
N LEU A 90 -37.80 2.94 -11.47
CA LEU A 90 -38.43 2.32 -12.64
C LEU A 90 -39.65 1.56 -12.13
#